data_AF-A0AAI8GDM7-F1
#
_entry.id   AF-A0AAI8GDM7-F1
#
_cell.length_a   1.000
_cell.length_b   1.000
_cell.length_c   1.000
_cell.angle_alpha   90.00
_cell.angle_beta   90.00
_cell.angle_gamma   90.00
#
_symmetry.space_group_name_H-M   'P 1'
#
loop_
_entity.id
_entity.type
_entity.pdbx_description
1 polymer ?
#
loop_
_entity_poly.entity_id
_entity_poly.type
_entity_poly.pdbx_seq_one_letter_code
_entity_poly.pdbx_strand_id
1 'polypeptide(L)'
;MIHFLGDFFVDEVPNCKLSKSELVTLVYLITKKSAYLTEIVNILGTANLYDESYARKILKKLPEKLGNQVRILSSGRSKVKIELSTDADFEIIENTIEAIHDGRLDYQKGVMEIVELYKGDLLPFLDNPWIVSYRNLLKSLVFPVLSKSYADPDTPSHIKIRLLKILPELYSSTINIELFKLISEKFEVSLASTVFDLSDGLTAVKLRIKEPETLRQILDNVKKASLLGDTELLLLVDSEVAKEFLSVQRTK
;
A
#
# COMPACT_ATOMS: atom_id res chain seq x y z
N MET A 1 10.79 -9.22 -11.58
CA MET A 1 9.93 -8.04 -11.39
C MET A 1 10.74 -6.89 -10.82
N ILE A 2 10.32 -5.66 -11.05
CA ILE A 2 10.87 -4.46 -10.40
C ILE A 2 9.87 -4.02 -9.32
N HIS A 3 10.32 -3.92 -8.08
CA HIS A 3 9.47 -3.61 -6.93
C HIS A 3 9.66 -2.17 -6.51
N PHE A 4 8.56 -1.43 -6.40
CA PHE A 4 8.51 -0.02 -5.97
C PHE A 4 7.52 0.24 -4.82
N LEU A 5 6.62 -0.69 -4.52
CA LEU A 5 5.61 -0.57 -3.47
C LEU A 5 6.17 -1.01 -2.12
N GLY A 6 6.53 -0.04 -1.27
CA GLY A 6 7.36 -0.26 -0.09
C GLY A 6 8.86 -0.10 -0.41
N ASP A 7 9.67 -1.09 -0.06
CA ASP A 7 11.11 -1.06 -0.32
C ASP A 7 11.42 -1.33 -1.79
N PHE A 8 12.39 -0.61 -2.34
CA PHE A 8 12.84 -0.81 -3.72
C PHE A 8 13.78 -2.01 -3.82
N PHE A 9 13.50 -2.94 -4.73
CA PHE A 9 14.44 -3.99 -5.14
C PHE A 9 14.07 -4.56 -6.52
N VAL A 10 14.98 -5.34 -7.10
CA VAL A 10 14.78 -6.01 -8.40
C VAL A 10 15.17 -7.47 -8.22
N ASP A 11 14.26 -8.40 -8.54
CA ASP A 11 14.48 -9.84 -8.30
C ASP A 11 15.77 -10.34 -8.95
N GLU A 12 15.98 -9.96 -10.21
CA GLU A 12 17.11 -10.38 -11.04
C GLU A 12 18.41 -9.63 -10.70
N VAL A 13 18.32 -8.51 -9.95
CA VAL A 13 19.47 -7.69 -9.56
C VAL A 13 19.33 -7.28 -8.07
N PRO A 14 19.39 -8.24 -7.13
CA PRO A 14 18.97 -8.03 -5.74
C PRO A 14 19.85 -7.03 -4.97
N ASN A 15 21.07 -6.75 -5.44
CA ASN A 15 21.98 -5.77 -4.86
C ASN A 15 21.98 -4.42 -5.58
N CYS A 16 21.02 -4.19 -6.50
CA CYS A 16 20.93 -2.94 -7.24
C CYS A 16 20.62 -1.77 -6.30
N LYS A 17 21.46 -0.73 -6.34
CA LYS A 17 21.24 0.51 -5.61
C LYS A 17 21.10 1.68 -6.58
N LEU A 18 19.89 2.23 -6.61
CA LEU A 18 19.58 3.46 -7.33
C LEU A 18 19.58 4.65 -6.36
N SER A 19 20.12 5.77 -6.82
CA SER A 19 19.97 7.06 -6.17
C SER A 19 18.52 7.56 -6.27
N LYS A 20 18.14 8.53 -5.44
CA LYS A 20 16.81 9.13 -5.45
C LYS A 20 16.42 9.63 -6.86
N SER A 21 17.33 10.32 -7.55
CA SER A 21 17.09 10.82 -8.92
C SER A 21 16.94 9.71 -9.95
N GLU A 22 17.73 8.62 -9.82
CA GLU A 22 17.60 7.45 -10.69
C GLU A 22 16.24 6.75 -10.48
N LEU A 23 15.78 6.62 -9.23
CA LEU A 23 14.45 6.07 -8.91
C LEU A 23 13.31 6.92 -9.47
N VAL A 24 13.33 8.24 -9.25
CA VAL A 24 12.32 9.17 -9.77
C VAL A 24 12.23 9.07 -11.29
N THR A 25 13.39 9.11 -11.96
CA THR A 25 13.46 9.01 -13.43
C THR A 25 12.94 7.66 -13.93
N LEU A 26 13.30 6.57 -13.26
CA LEU A 26 12.87 5.24 -13.65
C LEU A 26 11.35 5.09 -13.55
N VAL A 27 10.75 5.43 -12.40
CA VAL A 27 9.29 5.37 -12.22
C VAL A 27 8.58 6.22 -13.27
N TYR A 28 9.03 7.46 -13.50
CA TYR A 28 8.45 8.34 -14.52
C TYR A 28 8.45 7.72 -15.91
N LEU A 29 9.58 7.15 -16.31
CA LEU A 29 9.71 6.52 -17.62
C LEU A 29 8.84 5.28 -17.73
N ILE A 30 8.72 4.46 -16.68
CA ILE A 30 7.85 3.28 -16.67
C ILE A 30 6.39 3.71 -16.85
N THR A 31 5.93 4.74 -16.12
CA THR A 31 4.58 5.28 -16.23
C THR A 31 4.31 5.89 -17.61
N LYS A 32 5.26 6.65 -18.18
CA LYS A 32 5.04 7.39 -19.44
C LYS A 32 5.42 6.61 -20.71
N LYS A 33 6.23 5.55 -20.58
CA LYS A 33 6.91 4.77 -21.64
C LYS A 33 7.87 5.58 -22.52
N SER A 34 7.65 6.88 -22.67
CA SER A 34 8.52 7.82 -23.37
C SER A 34 8.43 9.22 -22.77
N ALA A 35 9.52 9.96 -22.81
CA ALA A 35 9.59 11.32 -22.26
C ALA A 35 10.62 12.16 -23.02
N TYR A 36 10.46 13.48 -22.98
CA TYR A 36 11.53 14.41 -23.31
C TYR A 36 12.49 14.60 -22.13
N LEU A 37 13.75 14.89 -22.42
CA LEU A 37 14.76 15.16 -21.39
C LEU A 37 14.38 16.34 -20.50
N THR A 38 13.73 17.36 -21.06
CA THR A 38 13.20 18.50 -20.32
C THR A 38 12.15 18.08 -19.30
N GLU A 39 11.28 17.11 -19.62
CA GLU A 39 10.32 16.57 -18.66
C GLU A 39 11.04 15.86 -17.50
N ILE A 40 12.06 15.05 -17.81
CA ILE A 40 12.88 14.36 -16.80
C ILE A 40 13.57 15.38 -15.88
N VAL A 41 14.11 16.47 -16.44
CA VAL A 41 14.70 17.55 -15.65
C VAL A 41 13.64 18.19 -14.74
N ASN A 42 12.46 18.49 -15.28
CA ASN A 42 11.39 19.16 -14.54
C ASN A 42 10.88 18.33 -13.35
N ILE A 43 10.76 17.00 -13.48
CA ILE A 43 10.33 16.16 -12.35
C ILE A 43 11.42 15.99 -11.28
N LEU A 44 12.69 16.13 -11.66
CA LEU A 44 13.82 15.95 -10.74
C LEU A 44 14.06 17.14 -9.82
N GLY A 45 13.56 18.34 -10.15
CA GLY A 45 13.77 19.53 -9.33
C GLY A 45 12.67 20.58 -9.48
N THR A 46 12.43 21.32 -8.40
CA THR A 46 11.48 22.45 -8.36
C THR A 46 12.11 23.81 -8.68
N ALA A 47 13.42 23.88 -8.90
CA ALA A 47 14.13 25.10 -9.28
C ALA A 47 15.46 24.78 -9.95
N ASN A 48 15.60 24.95 -11.28
CA ASN A 48 16.81 25.10 -12.11
C ASN A 48 18.15 24.38 -11.74
N LEU A 49 18.14 23.36 -10.88
CA LEU A 49 19.34 22.70 -10.35
C LEU A 49 19.94 21.68 -11.32
N TYR A 50 19.12 21.20 -12.25
CA TYR A 50 19.49 20.15 -13.19
C TYR A 50 19.24 20.60 -14.61
N ASP A 51 20.06 20.10 -15.52
CA ASP A 51 19.98 20.31 -16.95
C ASP A 51 19.86 18.97 -17.70
N GLU A 52 19.72 19.04 -19.02
CA GLU A 52 19.63 17.81 -19.83
C GLU A 52 20.89 16.94 -19.73
N SER A 53 22.06 17.52 -19.43
CA SER A 53 23.31 16.77 -19.25
C SER A 53 23.20 15.83 -18.04
N TYR A 54 22.64 16.33 -16.94
CA TYR A 54 22.35 15.54 -15.75
C TYR A 54 21.34 14.42 -16.04
N ALA A 55 20.24 14.73 -16.74
CA ALA A 55 19.27 13.71 -17.16
C ALA A 55 19.92 12.61 -18.01
N ARG A 56 20.73 12.97 -19.01
CA ARG A 56 21.49 12.01 -19.83
C ARG A 56 22.42 11.13 -19.00
N LYS A 57 23.07 11.69 -17.97
CA LYS A 57 23.92 10.93 -17.04
C LYS A 57 23.12 9.88 -16.27
N ILE A 58 21.92 10.22 -15.80
CA ILE A 58 21.02 9.25 -15.13
C ILE A 58 20.61 8.15 -16.12
N LEU A 59 20.15 8.54 -17.30
CA LEU A 59 19.69 7.60 -18.33
C LEU A 59 20.78 6.64 -18.80
N LYS A 60 22.04 7.07 -18.80
CA LYS A 60 23.18 6.18 -19.08
C LYS A 60 23.41 5.18 -17.94
N LYS A 61 23.30 5.61 -16.68
CA LYS A 61 23.53 4.77 -15.50
C LYS A 61 22.45 3.73 -15.24
N LEU A 62 21.20 4.01 -15.62
CA LEU A 62 20.08 3.10 -15.37
C LEU A 62 20.33 1.70 -15.99
N PRO A 63 20.60 1.57 -17.30
CA PRO A 63 20.98 0.28 -17.89
C PRO A 63 22.28 -0.31 -17.33
N GLU A 64 23.28 0.52 -16.97
CA GLU A 64 24.53 0.03 -16.36
C GLU A 64 24.27 -0.70 -15.02
N LYS A 65 23.28 -0.25 -14.25
CA LYS A 65 22.94 -0.83 -12.94
C LYS A 65 21.88 -1.92 -13.01
N LEU A 66 20.90 -1.78 -13.90
CA LEU A 66 19.76 -2.70 -14.02
C LEU A 66 20.01 -3.79 -15.06
N GLY A 67 21.11 -3.70 -15.83
CA GLY A 67 21.47 -4.67 -16.84
C GLY A 67 20.38 -4.83 -17.89
N ASN A 68 20.06 -6.08 -18.21
CA ASN A 68 19.06 -6.42 -19.23
C ASN A 68 17.62 -6.08 -18.83
N GLN A 69 17.37 -5.72 -17.56
CA GLN A 69 16.02 -5.39 -17.07
C GLN A 69 15.47 -4.11 -17.68
N VAL A 70 16.35 -3.18 -18.04
CA VAL A 70 15.98 -1.86 -18.56
C VAL A 70 16.84 -1.52 -19.77
N ARG A 71 16.16 -1.20 -20.88
CA ARG A 71 16.78 -0.61 -22.06
C ARG A 71 16.25 0.80 -22.27
N ILE A 72 17.16 1.74 -22.49
CA ILE A 72 16.79 3.12 -22.82
C ILE A 72 17.14 3.39 -24.28
N LEU A 73 16.12 3.69 -25.06
CA LEU A 73 16.25 4.03 -26.48
C LEU A 73 16.11 5.53 -26.66
N SER A 74 17.07 6.14 -27.34
CA SER A 74 16.99 7.56 -27.71
C SER A 74 16.35 7.69 -29.10
N SER A 75 15.32 8.51 -29.22
CA SER A 75 14.68 8.86 -30.49
C SER A 75 14.92 10.34 -30.77
N GLY A 76 15.88 10.63 -31.64
CA GLY A 76 16.33 12.00 -31.89
C GLY A 76 17.19 12.57 -30.74
N ARG A 77 17.26 13.91 -30.64
CA ARG A 77 18.18 14.59 -29.70
C ARG A 77 17.68 14.64 -28.26
N SER A 78 16.36 14.66 -28.03
CA SER A 78 15.78 15.00 -26.73
C SER A 78 14.67 14.07 -26.26
N LYS A 79 14.21 13.11 -27.07
CA LYS A 79 13.18 12.15 -26.65
C LYS A 79 13.81 10.80 -26.34
N VAL A 80 13.36 10.20 -25.25
CA VAL A 80 13.78 8.88 -24.81
C VAL A 80 12.57 7.96 -24.62
N LYS A 81 12.79 6.67 -24.82
CA LYS A 81 11.85 5.59 -24.56
C LYS A 81 12.50 4.58 -23.63
N ILE A 82 11.68 3.94 -22.81
CA ILE A 82 12.10 2.83 -21.97
C ILE A 82 11.46 1.54 -22.46
N GLU A 83 12.23 0.47 -22.47
CA GLU A 83 11.75 -0.90 -22.64
C GLU A 83 12.19 -1.68 -21.40
N LEU A 84 11.25 -2.42 -20.82
CA LEU A 84 11.51 -3.29 -19.68
C LEU A 84 11.47 -4.74 -20.15
N SER A 85 12.33 -5.60 -19.60
CA SER A 85 12.20 -7.05 -19.79
C SER A 85 11.34 -7.73 -18.73
N THR A 86 10.99 -7.02 -17.67
CA THR A 86 10.12 -7.48 -16.58
C THR A 86 9.23 -6.33 -16.13
N ASP A 87 8.03 -6.64 -15.69
CA ASP A 87 7.06 -5.62 -15.28
C ASP A 87 7.44 -4.99 -13.92
N ALA A 88 6.89 -3.79 -13.70
CA ALA A 88 6.90 -3.12 -12.41
C ALA A 88 5.63 -3.49 -11.63
N ASP A 89 5.77 -3.71 -10.32
CA ASP A 89 4.65 -4.06 -9.44
C ASP A 89 3.46 -3.10 -9.53
N PHE A 90 3.70 -1.79 -9.57
CA PHE A 90 2.63 -0.79 -9.70
C PHE A 90 1.92 -0.83 -11.06
N GLU A 91 2.64 -1.16 -12.14
CA GLU A 91 2.04 -1.29 -13.48
C GLU A 91 1.14 -2.52 -13.56
N ILE A 92 1.56 -3.63 -12.93
CA ILE A 92 0.70 -4.81 -12.78
C ILE A 92 -0.57 -4.43 -12.04
N ILE A 93 -0.49 -3.71 -10.91
CA ILE A 93 -1.67 -3.26 -10.16
C ILE A 93 -2.59 -2.38 -11.00
N GLU A 94 -2.06 -1.41 -11.73
CA GLU A 94 -2.87 -0.55 -12.62
C GLU A 94 -3.61 -1.39 -13.68
N ASN A 95 -2.92 -2.32 -14.31
CA ASN A 95 -3.50 -3.23 -15.31
C ASN A 95 -4.54 -4.20 -14.70
N THR A 96 -4.29 -4.70 -13.48
CA THR A 96 -5.23 -5.56 -12.74
C THR A 96 -6.51 -4.79 -12.43
N ILE A 97 -6.43 -3.53 -11.99
CA ILE A 97 -7.60 -2.68 -11.73
C ILE A 97 -8.40 -2.45 -13.02
N GLU A 98 -7.73 -2.13 -14.13
CA GLU A 98 -8.38 -1.96 -15.43
C GLU A 98 -9.10 -3.25 -15.86
N ALA A 99 -8.43 -4.41 -15.73
CA ALA A 99 -9.02 -5.69 -16.09
C ALA A 99 -10.24 -6.07 -15.22
N ILE A 100 -10.23 -5.71 -13.92
CA ILE A 100 -11.40 -5.85 -13.04
C ILE A 100 -12.55 -4.96 -13.54
N HIS A 101 -12.28 -3.69 -13.84
CA HIS A 101 -13.30 -2.74 -14.29
C HIS A 101 -13.92 -3.14 -15.63
N ASP A 102 -13.12 -3.70 -16.55
CA ASP A 102 -13.58 -4.19 -17.84
C ASP A 102 -14.29 -5.55 -17.77
N GLY A 103 -14.31 -6.20 -16.59
CA GLY A 103 -14.85 -7.55 -16.43
C GLY A 103 -13.99 -8.64 -17.08
N ARG A 104 -12.74 -8.34 -17.44
CA ARG A 104 -11.76 -9.30 -18.01
C ARG A 104 -11.11 -10.17 -16.94
N LEU A 105 -11.15 -9.74 -15.68
CA LEU A 105 -10.61 -10.46 -14.54
C LEU A 105 -11.68 -10.61 -13.45
N ASP A 106 -11.77 -11.80 -12.87
CA ASP A 106 -12.61 -12.04 -11.70
C ASP A 106 -12.22 -11.09 -10.56
N TYR A 107 -13.24 -10.46 -9.94
CA TYR A 107 -13.03 -9.43 -8.95
C TYR A 107 -12.22 -9.94 -7.74
N GLN A 108 -12.55 -11.11 -7.21
CA GLN A 108 -11.86 -11.68 -6.05
C GLN A 108 -10.43 -12.06 -6.39
N LYS A 109 -10.21 -12.66 -7.56
CA LYS A 109 -8.86 -12.95 -8.06
C LYS A 109 -8.02 -11.68 -8.20
N GLY A 110 -8.58 -10.63 -8.77
CA GLY A 110 -7.87 -9.36 -8.94
C GLY A 110 -7.57 -8.65 -7.62
N VAL A 111 -8.50 -8.67 -6.66
CA VAL A 111 -8.24 -8.16 -5.29
C VAL A 111 -7.07 -8.91 -4.65
N MET A 112 -7.03 -10.24 -4.77
CA MET A 112 -5.95 -11.04 -4.20
C MET A 112 -4.59 -10.68 -4.79
N GLU A 113 -4.52 -10.51 -6.12
CA GLU A 113 -3.30 -10.08 -6.80
C GLU A 113 -2.82 -8.69 -6.33
N ILE A 114 -3.73 -7.73 -6.19
CA ILE A 114 -3.41 -6.38 -5.66
C ILE A 114 -2.88 -6.49 -4.23
N VAL A 115 -3.53 -7.27 -3.35
CA VAL A 115 -3.10 -7.45 -1.94
C VAL A 115 -1.74 -8.14 -1.85
N GLU A 116 -1.41 -9.01 -2.79
CA GLU A 116 -0.11 -9.67 -2.86
C GLU A 116 1.00 -8.74 -3.32
N LEU A 117 0.72 -7.80 -4.22
CA LEU A 117 1.74 -6.88 -4.75
C LEU A 117 1.89 -5.60 -3.93
N TYR A 118 0.78 -5.05 -3.41
CA TYR A 118 0.80 -3.77 -2.70
C TYR A 118 1.33 -3.95 -1.28
N LYS A 119 2.65 -3.88 -1.10
CA LYS A 119 3.30 -4.03 0.22
C LYS A 119 3.41 -2.73 1.02
N GLY A 120 3.18 -1.59 0.38
CA GLY A 120 3.21 -0.27 0.99
C GLY A 120 3.13 0.81 -0.08
N ASP A 121 3.15 2.06 0.37
CA ASP A 121 3.17 3.22 -0.51
C ASP A 121 4.31 3.16 -1.55
N LEU A 122 4.09 3.72 -2.73
CA LEU A 122 5.11 3.81 -3.78
C LEU A 122 6.31 4.64 -3.30
N LEU A 123 7.48 4.00 -3.16
CA LEU A 123 8.75 4.60 -2.75
C LEU A 123 8.59 5.56 -1.54
N PRO A 124 8.17 5.06 -0.35
CA PRO A 124 7.70 5.89 0.77
C PRO A 124 8.79 6.82 1.32
N PHE A 125 10.06 6.46 1.13
CA PHE A 125 11.25 7.21 1.54
C PHE A 125 11.64 8.37 0.60
N LEU A 126 10.92 8.56 -0.52
CA LEU A 126 11.13 9.66 -1.45
C LEU A 126 10.06 10.74 -1.29
N ASP A 127 10.52 11.95 -1.01
CA ASP A 127 9.70 13.17 -0.92
C ASP A 127 9.91 14.06 -2.16
N ASN A 128 9.78 13.46 -3.34
CA ASN A 128 9.80 14.19 -4.60
C ASN A 128 8.35 14.55 -4.98
N PRO A 129 8.03 15.82 -5.34
CA PRO A 129 6.64 16.24 -5.57
C PRO A 129 5.90 15.42 -6.64
N TRP A 130 6.60 15.01 -7.70
CA TRP A 130 6.00 14.18 -8.74
C TRP A 130 5.71 12.76 -8.22
N ILE A 131 6.64 12.15 -7.48
CA ILE A 131 6.44 10.84 -6.84
C ILE A 131 5.29 10.88 -5.82
N VAL A 132 5.23 11.90 -4.96
CA VAL A 132 4.14 12.06 -3.98
C VAL A 132 2.79 12.17 -4.69
N SER A 133 2.73 12.97 -5.76
CA SER A 133 1.50 13.11 -6.56
C SER A 133 1.08 11.79 -7.21
N TYR A 134 2.04 11.05 -7.79
CA TYR A 134 1.75 9.76 -8.41
C TYR A 134 1.40 8.67 -7.39
N ARG A 135 2.03 8.65 -6.21
CA ARG A 135 1.66 7.79 -5.09
C ARG A 135 0.19 8.02 -4.70
N ASN A 136 -0.22 9.28 -4.55
CA ASN A 136 -1.60 9.61 -4.22
C ASN A 136 -2.58 9.18 -5.33
N LEU A 137 -2.19 9.33 -6.60
CA LEU A 137 -2.97 8.83 -7.72
C LEU A 137 -3.15 7.31 -7.65
N LEU A 138 -2.06 6.55 -7.49
CA LEU A 138 -2.12 5.10 -7.38
C LEU A 138 -2.99 4.65 -6.19
N LYS A 139 -2.83 5.31 -5.04
CA LYS A 139 -3.67 5.06 -3.85
C LYS A 139 -5.14 5.32 -4.15
N SER A 140 -5.47 6.39 -4.89
CA SER A 140 -6.84 6.71 -5.31
C SER A 140 -7.44 5.69 -6.30
N LEU A 141 -6.61 5.04 -7.13
CA LEU A 141 -7.05 3.99 -8.04
C LEU A 141 -7.34 2.68 -7.30
N VAL A 142 -6.48 2.32 -6.36
CA VAL A 142 -6.57 1.09 -5.57
C VAL A 142 -7.70 1.15 -4.53
N PHE A 143 -7.92 2.33 -3.94
CA PHE A 143 -8.83 2.51 -2.81
C PHE A 143 -10.26 2.01 -3.08
N PRO A 144 -10.96 2.35 -4.19
CA PRO A 144 -12.32 1.88 -4.42
C PRO A 144 -12.42 0.35 -4.53
N VAL A 145 -11.45 -0.29 -5.18
CA VAL A 145 -11.40 -1.75 -5.36
C VAL A 145 -11.22 -2.42 -4.00
N LEU A 146 -10.24 -1.99 -3.21
CA LEU A 146 -9.96 -2.57 -1.90
C LEU A 146 -11.05 -2.25 -0.87
N SER A 147 -11.65 -1.06 -0.93
CA SER A 147 -12.75 -0.65 -0.05
C SER A 147 -13.99 -1.51 -0.26
N LYS A 148 -14.34 -1.82 -1.51
CA LYS A 148 -15.46 -2.70 -1.81
C LYS A 148 -15.22 -4.12 -1.27
N SER A 149 -14.01 -4.67 -1.42
CA SER A 149 -13.66 -5.98 -0.85
C SER A 149 -13.66 -5.93 0.69
N TYR A 150 -13.15 -4.86 1.29
CA TYR A 150 -13.15 -4.72 2.75
C TYR A 150 -14.57 -4.72 3.34
N ALA A 151 -15.51 -4.04 2.68
CA ALA A 151 -16.91 -3.95 3.07
C ALA A 151 -17.69 -5.25 2.82
N ASP A 152 -17.19 -6.15 1.97
CA ASP A 152 -17.83 -7.42 1.67
C ASP A 152 -17.79 -8.36 2.90
N PRO A 153 -18.94 -8.82 3.43
CA PRO A 153 -19.00 -9.73 4.56
C PRO A 153 -18.31 -11.07 4.29
N ASP A 154 -18.27 -11.52 3.04
CA ASP A 154 -17.71 -12.82 2.64
C ASP A 154 -16.18 -12.77 2.48
N THR A 155 -15.57 -11.57 2.50
CA THR A 155 -14.12 -11.44 2.42
C THR A 155 -13.46 -12.04 3.66
N PRO A 156 -12.51 -12.99 3.50
CA PRO A 156 -11.88 -13.65 4.64
C PRO A 156 -11.17 -12.68 5.59
N SER A 157 -11.26 -12.96 6.88
CA SER A 157 -10.68 -12.11 7.94
C SER A 157 -9.21 -11.76 7.73
N HIS A 158 -8.40 -12.73 7.29
CA HIS A 158 -6.97 -12.53 7.07
C HIS A 158 -6.70 -11.58 5.88
N ILE A 159 -7.60 -11.51 4.90
CA ILE A 159 -7.55 -10.55 3.80
C ILE A 159 -7.94 -9.16 4.31
N LYS A 160 -9.04 -9.03 5.07
CA LYS A 160 -9.43 -7.75 5.69
C LYS A 160 -8.30 -7.13 6.53
N ILE A 161 -7.56 -7.96 7.28
CA ILE A 161 -6.39 -7.51 8.03
C ILE A 161 -5.26 -7.01 7.10
N ARG A 162 -4.98 -7.74 6.00
CA ARG A 162 -3.98 -7.29 5.02
C ARG A 162 -4.40 -5.99 4.35
N LEU A 163 -5.67 -5.84 3.98
CA LEU A 163 -6.21 -4.61 3.41
C LEU A 163 -5.97 -3.41 4.32
N LEU A 164 -6.19 -3.55 5.62
CA LEU A 164 -5.94 -2.49 6.61
C LEU A 164 -4.45 -2.17 6.83
N LYS A 165 -3.55 -3.14 6.59
CA LYS A 165 -2.10 -2.86 6.57
C LYS A 165 -1.70 -2.00 5.38
N ILE A 166 -2.44 -2.12 4.28
CA ILE A 166 -2.16 -1.41 3.05
C ILE A 166 -2.81 -0.02 3.07
N LEU A 167 -4.09 0.03 3.44
CA LEU A 167 -4.91 1.23 3.53
C LEU A 167 -5.62 1.28 4.89
N PRO A 168 -4.95 1.80 5.94
CA PRO A 168 -5.58 1.99 7.24
C PRO A 168 -6.84 2.86 7.17
N GLU A 169 -6.93 3.76 6.17
CA GLU A 169 -8.05 4.67 5.94
C GLU A 169 -9.35 3.95 5.52
N LEU A 170 -9.28 2.67 5.15
CA LEU A 170 -10.47 1.84 4.93
C LEU A 170 -11.29 1.66 6.22
N TYR A 171 -10.66 1.83 7.37
CA TYR A 171 -11.35 1.80 8.64
C TYR A 171 -11.99 3.15 8.91
N SER A 172 -13.31 3.16 9.10
CA SER A 172 -14.09 4.39 9.18
C SER A 172 -13.80 5.23 10.43
N SER A 173 -13.08 4.69 11.43
CA SER A 173 -12.61 5.46 12.60
C SER A 173 -11.91 4.63 13.68
N THR A 174 -10.96 5.24 14.38
CA THR A 174 -10.37 4.68 15.60
C THR A 174 -11.38 4.55 16.73
N ILE A 175 -11.28 3.45 17.47
CA ILE A 175 -11.99 3.26 18.73
C ILE A 175 -11.15 3.91 19.84
N ASN A 176 -11.79 4.78 20.62
CA ASN A 176 -11.12 5.43 21.74
C ASN A 176 -10.92 4.43 22.90
N ILE A 177 -9.99 4.77 23.80
CA ILE A 177 -9.64 3.94 24.95
C ILE A 177 -10.81 3.64 25.88
N GLU A 178 -11.74 4.57 26.06
CA GLU A 178 -12.89 4.40 26.96
C GLU A 178 -13.86 3.34 26.45
N LEU A 179 -14.17 3.37 25.15
CA LEU A 179 -15.04 2.41 24.51
C LEU A 179 -14.37 1.02 24.45
N PHE A 180 -13.06 0.98 24.26
CA PHE A 180 -12.29 -0.26 24.29
C PHE A 180 -12.23 -0.88 25.69
N LYS A 181 -12.02 -0.07 26.74
CA LYS A 181 -12.09 -0.49 28.15
C LYS A 181 -13.49 -1.00 28.49
N LEU A 182 -14.53 -0.26 28.10
CA LEU A 182 -15.93 -0.66 28.28
C LEU A 182 -16.20 -2.05 27.70
N ILE A 183 -15.74 -2.31 26.46
CA ILE A 183 -15.91 -3.62 25.82
C ILE A 183 -15.25 -4.72 26.65
N SER A 184 -14.05 -4.47 27.16
CA SER A 184 -13.30 -5.48 27.91
C SER A 184 -13.73 -5.70 29.36
N GLU A 185 -14.36 -4.71 29.97
CA GLU A 185 -14.86 -4.79 31.34
C GLU A 185 -16.28 -5.36 31.40
N LYS A 186 -17.12 -5.03 30.42
CA LYS A 186 -18.54 -5.42 30.40
C LYS A 186 -18.82 -6.74 29.68
N PHE A 187 -17.90 -7.23 28.86
CA PHE A 187 -18.12 -8.42 28.05
C PHE A 187 -17.01 -9.45 28.22
N GLU A 188 -17.37 -10.74 28.21
CA GLU A 188 -16.38 -11.81 28.14
C GLU A 188 -15.79 -11.89 26.73
N VAL A 189 -14.70 -11.15 26.54
CA VAL A 189 -13.89 -11.17 25.33
C VAL A 189 -12.56 -11.88 25.57
N SER A 190 -12.23 -12.83 24.69
CA SER A 190 -10.88 -13.36 24.56
C SER A 190 -10.15 -12.60 23.46
N LEU A 191 -8.97 -12.08 23.77
CA LEU A 191 -8.09 -11.47 22.78
C LEU A 191 -7.59 -12.56 21.84
N ALA A 192 -8.03 -12.51 20.58
CA ALA A 192 -7.66 -13.52 19.60
C ALA A 192 -6.27 -13.18 19.05
N SER A 193 -5.24 -13.48 19.84
CA SER A 193 -3.86 -13.82 19.45
C SER A 193 -3.06 -12.87 18.53
N THR A 194 -3.59 -11.77 18.01
CA THR A 194 -2.82 -10.94 17.07
C THR A 194 -3.18 -9.46 17.12
N VAL A 195 -2.13 -8.68 17.38
CA VAL A 195 -2.10 -7.23 17.44
C VAL A 195 -1.17 -6.82 16.32
N PHE A 196 -1.71 -6.17 15.30
CA PHE A 196 -0.93 -5.76 14.13
C PHE A 196 -0.63 -4.28 14.27
N ASP A 197 0.63 -3.93 14.49
CA ASP A 197 1.08 -2.55 14.32
C ASP A 197 0.92 -2.17 12.85
N LEU A 198 0.18 -1.10 12.62
CA LEU A 198 0.01 -0.47 11.33
C LEU A 198 0.95 0.73 11.23
N SER A 199 1.20 1.20 10.01
CA SER A 199 1.77 2.53 9.83
C SER A 199 0.88 3.57 10.52
N ASP A 200 1.48 4.58 11.14
CA ASP A 200 0.82 5.72 11.80
C ASP A 200 0.40 5.53 13.28
N GLY A 201 0.98 4.55 13.99
CA GLY A 201 0.74 4.39 15.44
C GLY A 201 -0.66 3.87 15.74
N LEU A 202 -1.28 3.20 14.77
CA LEU A 202 -2.53 2.48 14.90
C LEU A 202 -2.25 0.98 14.98
N THR A 203 -3.14 0.28 15.64
CA THR A 203 -3.02 -1.15 15.88
C THR A 203 -4.37 -1.83 15.69
N ALA A 204 -4.40 -2.84 14.84
CA ALA A 204 -5.58 -3.66 14.65
C ALA A 204 -5.60 -4.79 15.70
N VAL A 205 -6.64 -4.82 16.52
CA VAL A 205 -6.87 -5.83 17.57
C VAL A 205 -8.04 -6.71 17.18
N LYS A 206 -7.79 -8.02 17.10
CA LYS A 206 -8.85 -9.02 16.92
C LYS A 206 -9.43 -9.41 18.28
N LEU A 207 -10.73 -9.23 18.44
CA LEU A 207 -11.49 -9.70 19.59
C LEU A 207 -12.36 -10.90 19.18
N ARG A 208 -12.41 -11.90 20.05
CA ARG A 208 -13.42 -12.96 20.00
C ARG A 208 -14.35 -12.82 21.19
N ILE A 209 -15.64 -12.74 20.90
CA ILE A 209 -16.72 -12.57 21.87
C ILE A 209 -17.39 -13.92 22.05
N LYS A 210 -17.56 -14.37 23.29
CA LYS A 210 -18.15 -15.70 23.56
C LYS A 210 -19.64 -15.78 23.21
N GLU A 211 -20.36 -14.66 23.33
CA GLU A 211 -21.81 -14.59 23.14
C GLU A 211 -22.19 -13.74 21.90
N PRO A 212 -22.89 -14.29 20.90
CA PRO A 212 -23.27 -13.54 19.68
C PRO A 212 -24.19 -12.34 19.93
N GLU A 213 -25.02 -12.38 20.98
CA GLU A 213 -25.91 -11.26 21.34
C GLU A 213 -25.12 -10.05 21.83
N THR A 214 -24.03 -10.32 22.55
CA THR A 214 -23.07 -9.31 23.02
C THR A 214 -22.36 -8.63 21.85
N LEU A 215 -22.07 -9.34 20.77
CA LEU A 215 -21.51 -8.75 19.54
C LEU A 215 -22.45 -7.73 18.92
N ARG A 216 -23.77 -8.00 18.87
CA ARG A 216 -24.76 -7.03 18.39
C ARG A 216 -24.82 -5.79 19.28
N GLN A 217 -24.80 -5.96 20.60
CA GLN A 217 -24.75 -4.84 21.54
C GLN A 217 -23.48 -3.99 21.37
N ILE A 218 -22.33 -4.62 21.09
CA ILE A 218 -21.09 -3.89 20.79
C ILE A 218 -21.24 -3.12 19.47
N LEU A 219 -21.75 -3.74 18.40
CA LEU A 219 -21.94 -3.09 17.10
C LEU A 219 -22.94 -1.93 17.16
N ASP A 220 -24.01 -2.06 17.95
CA ASP A 220 -25.01 -1.01 18.15
C ASP A 220 -24.42 0.21 18.88
N ASN A 221 -23.47 -0.01 19.79
CA ASN A 221 -22.77 1.05 20.52
C ASN A 221 -21.53 1.58 19.77
N VAL A 222 -20.96 0.78 18.88
CA VAL A 222 -19.72 1.06 18.16
C VAL A 222 -20.03 1.04 16.66
N LYS A 223 -20.43 2.20 16.11
CA LYS A 223 -20.64 2.42 14.65
C LYS A 223 -19.40 2.18 13.77
N LYS A 224 -18.33 1.63 14.34
CA LYS A 224 -16.94 1.78 13.92
C LYS A 224 -16.18 0.46 13.95
N ALA A 225 -16.88 -0.67 14.09
CA ALA A 225 -16.26 -1.98 14.22
C ALA A 225 -16.55 -2.86 13.00
N SER A 226 -15.55 -3.62 12.54
CA SER A 226 -15.68 -4.52 11.39
C SER A 226 -15.87 -5.95 11.87
N LEU A 227 -16.97 -6.56 11.42
CA LEU A 227 -17.25 -7.98 11.63
C LEU A 227 -16.27 -8.83 10.82
N LEU A 228 -15.66 -9.79 11.51
CA LEU A 228 -14.79 -10.82 10.95
C LEU A 228 -15.51 -12.18 10.84
N GLY A 229 -16.60 -12.34 11.58
CA GLY A 229 -17.48 -13.50 11.62
C GLY A 229 -18.51 -13.36 12.73
N ASP A 230 -19.26 -14.43 13.02
CA ASP A 230 -20.42 -14.40 13.95
C ASP A 230 -20.07 -14.11 15.42
N THR A 231 -18.79 -14.23 15.78
CA THR A 231 -18.27 -14.03 17.15
C THR A 231 -16.96 -13.26 17.16
N GLU A 232 -16.51 -12.76 16.00
CA GLU A 232 -15.19 -12.17 15.84
C GLU A 232 -15.30 -10.74 15.30
N LEU A 233 -14.58 -9.84 15.94
CA LEU A 233 -14.60 -8.41 15.69
C LEU A 233 -13.17 -7.90 15.48
N LEU A 234 -12.96 -7.05 14.48
CA LEU A 234 -11.70 -6.34 14.29
C LEU A 234 -11.86 -4.89 14.71
N LEU A 235 -11.00 -4.47 15.64
CA LEU A 235 -10.95 -3.11 16.16
C LEU A 235 -9.66 -2.41 15.77
N LEU A 236 -9.76 -1.19 15.24
CA LEU A 236 -8.61 -0.31 15.06
C LEU A 236 -8.52 0.65 16.24
N VAL A 237 -7.42 0.60 16.97
CA VAL A 237 -7.16 1.41 18.16
C VAL A 237 -5.77 2.04 18.07
N ASP A 238 -5.51 3.10 18.81
CA ASP A 238 -4.15 3.63 18.95
C ASP A 238 -3.21 2.57 19.54
N SER A 239 -1.95 2.54 19.08
CA SER A 239 -0.97 1.53 19.51
C SER A 239 -0.69 1.57 21.01
N GLU A 240 -0.74 2.74 21.64
CA GLU A 240 -0.59 2.85 23.10
C GLU A 240 -1.78 2.21 23.84
N VAL A 241 -3.00 2.42 23.33
CA VAL A 241 -4.23 1.83 23.86
C VAL A 241 -4.22 0.31 23.72
N ALA A 242 -3.77 -0.19 22.57
CA ALA A 242 -3.60 -1.63 22.36
C ALA A 242 -2.61 -2.26 23.35
N LYS A 243 -1.48 -1.58 23.61
CA LYS A 243 -0.44 -2.05 24.56
C LYS A 243 -0.96 -2.09 25.99
N GLU A 244 -1.64 -1.04 26.45
CA GLU A 244 -2.24 -1.00 27.78
C GLU A 244 -3.23 -2.16 27.96
N PHE A 245 -4.09 -2.37 26.97
CA PHE A 245 -5.09 -3.44 27.02
C PHE A 245 -4.50 -4.86 27.04
N LEU A 246 -3.51 -5.12 26.18
CA LEU A 246 -2.77 -6.39 26.18
C LEU A 246 -2.13 -6.68 27.54
N SER A 247 -1.68 -5.65 28.25
CA SER A 247 -1.06 -5.80 29.57
C SER A 247 -2.07 -6.20 30.66
N VAL A 248 -3.30 -5.65 30.60
CA VAL A 248 -4.40 -5.94 31.54
C VAL A 248 -4.95 -7.36 31.35
N GLN A 249 -5.04 -7.86 30.11
CA GLN A 249 -5.51 -9.22 29.83
C GLN A 249 -4.49 -10.30 30.19
N ARG A 250 -3.19 -10.00 30.24
CA ARG A 250 -2.15 -10.93 30.72
C ARG A 250 -2.15 -11.13 32.23
N THR A 251 -2.83 -10.26 32.97
CA THR A 251 -2.89 -10.28 34.44
C THR A 251 -4.22 -10.84 34.99
N LYS A 252 -5.17 -11.17 34.11
CA LYS A 252 -6.38 -11.94 34.42
C LYS A 252 -6.17 -13.41 34.03
#